data_AF-A0A2A4V0N1-F1
#
_entry.id   AF-A0A2A4V0N1-F1
#
_cell.length_a   1.000
_cell.length_b   1.000
_cell.length_c   1.000
_cell.angle_alpha   90.00
_cell.angle_beta   90.00
_cell.angle_gamma   90.00
#
_symmetry.space_group_name_H-M   'P 1'
#
loop_
_entity.id
_entity.type
_entity.pdbx_description
1 polymer ?
#
loop_
_entity_poly.entity_id
_entity_poly.type
_entity_poly.pdbx_seq_one_letter_code
_entity_poly.pdbx_strand_id
1 'polypeptide(L)'
;MSFAHGFHHEFAMVPGNKWLENMLGLCFCDYCKKGAISNGIDVEALQANIGKRLNSILDMGLEVDSDLASAWWEADLLFEKGLIEFLRFRCGVVSSLISEIRESVKPEVAVKVIATTQSPHATSFVEGHDLKSLHSISDGLELPLYQSSAERAALDAYNVISQLGTSEGLSVILRPGYPDMKNIAQLSETITRLSALNLNNISFYNYGMLPPSRLEWIKTVLDQIKDKC
;
A
#
# COMPACT_ATOMS: atom_id res chain seq x y z
N MET A 1 7.89 2.86 -5.70
CA MET A 1 7.74 4.20 -5.09
C MET A 1 6.65 4.95 -5.84
N SER A 2 5.70 5.55 -5.12
CA SER A 2 4.64 6.41 -5.68
C SER A 2 5.15 7.84 -5.91
N PHE A 3 4.41 8.64 -6.69
CA PHE A 3 4.73 10.06 -6.88
C PHE A 3 4.30 10.89 -5.66
N ALA A 4 3.03 10.78 -5.27
CA ALA A 4 2.53 11.35 -4.03
C ALA A 4 2.89 10.45 -2.84
N HIS A 5 3.22 11.08 -1.71
CA HIS A 5 3.52 10.43 -0.45
C HIS A 5 2.45 10.75 0.61
N GLY A 6 1.43 11.53 0.23
CA GLY A 6 0.24 11.79 1.04
C GLY A 6 0.48 12.74 2.21
N PHE A 7 1.54 13.56 2.15
CA PHE A 7 1.91 14.48 3.23
C PHE A 7 2.41 15.82 2.70
N HIS A 8 2.42 16.84 3.56
CA HIS A 8 2.61 18.26 3.26
C HIS A 8 3.99 18.67 2.66
N HIS A 9 4.80 17.72 2.22
CA HIS A 9 6.10 17.97 1.58
C HIS A 9 6.05 17.84 0.05
N GLU A 10 4.87 17.64 -0.53
CA GLU A 10 4.68 17.65 -1.98
C GLU A 10 4.79 19.09 -2.52
N PHE A 11 5.73 19.31 -3.45
CA PHE A 11 5.95 20.60 -4.12
C PHE A 11 5.29 20.69 -5.49
N ALA A 12 4.42 19.73 -5.83
CA ALA A 12 3.64 19.77 -7.05
C ALA A 12 2.55 20.85 -6.90
N MET A 13 2.77 22.03 -7.48
CA MET A 13 1.78 23.13 -7.52
C MET A 13 0.64 22.83 -8.52
N VAL A 14 0.30 21.55 -8.69
CA VAL A 14 -0.77 21.02 -9.52
C VAL A 14 -1.53 19.99 -8.68
N PRO A 15 -2.87 19.97 -8.68
CA PRO A 15 -3.63 18.97 -7.94
C PRO A 15 -3.28 17.56 -8.39
N GLY A 16 -2.88 16.71 -7.45
CA GLY A 16 -2.71 15.29 -7.67
C GLY A 16 -4.05 14.59 -7.90
N ASN A 17 -4.03 13.51 -8.67
CA ASN A 17 -5.15 12.59 -8.80
C ASN A 17 -4.61 11.19 -9.10
N LYS A 18 -5.47 10.17 -8.92
CA LYS A 18 -5.09 8.75 -9.07
C LYS A 18 -4.41 8.45 -10.41
N TRP A 19 -4.88 9.03 -11.52
CA TRP A 19 -4.29 8.78 -12.83
C TRP A 19 -2.90 9.44 -12.93
N LEU A 20 -2.82 10.74 -12.63
CA LEU A 20 -1.59 11.53 -12.71
C LEU A 20 -0.49 10.97 -11.81
N GLU A 21 -0.81 10.69 -10.56
CA GLU A 21 0.15 10.20 -9.55
C GLU A 21 0.67 8.80 -9.88
N ASN A 22 -0.17 7.91 -10.40
CA ASN A 22 0.26 6.57 -10.80
C ASN A 22 1.16 6.61 -12.04
N MET A 23 0.84 7.46 -13.01
CA MET A 23 1.65 7.65 -14.22
C MET A 23 3.01 8.30 -13.89
N LEU A 24 3.03 9.31 -13.03
CA LEU A 24 4.26 9.96 -12.55
C LEU A 24 5.08 9.07 -11.61
N GLY A 25 4.44 8.11 -10.93
CA GLY A 25 5.10 7.13 -10.06
C GLY A 25 5.86 6.04 -10.84
N LEU A 26 5.86 6.09 -12.17
CA LEU A 26 6.62 5.16 -13.02
C LEU A 26 8.10 5.53 -13.10
N CYS A 27 8.99 4.56 -12.84
CA CYS A 27 10.43 4.76 -12.93
C CYS A 27 10.95 4.30 -14.29
N PHE A 28 11.42 5.25 -15.11
CA PHE A 28 12.03 5.00 -16.40
C PHE A 28 13.55 5.25 -16.40
N CYS A 29 14.23 4.99 -15.27
CA CYS A 29 15.69 5.05 -15.22
C CYS A 29 16.32 3.93 -16.07
N ASP A 30 17.60 4.06 -16.40
CA ASP A 30 18.31 3.12 -17.27
C ASP A 30 18.22 1.66 -16.78
N TYR A 31 18.24 1.44 -15.46
CA TYR A 31 18.11 0.10 -14.87
C TYR A 31 16.71 -0.48 -15.07
N CYS A 32 15.65 0.29 -14.79
CA CYS A 32 14.27 -0.16 -14.99
C CYS A 32 13.99 -0.42 -16.47
N LYS A 33 14.50 0.44 -17.37
CA LYS A 33 14.37 0.23 -18.81
C LYS A 33 15.06 -1.04 -19.27
N LYS A 34 16.33 -1.23 -18.90
CA LYS A 34 17.09 -2.43 -19.24
C LYS A 34 16.41 -3.70 -18.73
N GLY A 35 15.91 -3.67 -17.48
CA GLY A 35 15.17 -4.79 -16.90
C GLY A 35 13.87 -5.10 -17.63
N ALA A 36 13.09 -4.08 -17.97
CA ALA A 36 11.84 -4.24 -18.71
C ALA A 36 12.07 -4.76 -20.13
N ILE A 37 13.05 -4.23 -20.87
CA ILE A 37 13.44 -4.72 -22.21
C ILE A 37 13.85 -6.20 -22.15
N SER A 38 14.62 -6.58 -21.12
CA SER A 38 15.02 -7.98 -20.93
C SER A 38 13.84 -8.92 -20.64
N ASN A 39 12.69 -8.37 -20.23
CA ASN A 39 11.42 -9.06 -20.03
C ASN A 39 10.45 -8.90 -21.22
N GLY A 40 10.93 -8.42 -22.38
CA GLY A 40 10.12 -8.27 -23.59
C GLY A 40 9.12 -7.12 -23.57
N ILE A 41 9.30 -6.16 -22.67
CA ILE A 41 8.43 -4.98 -22.54
C ILE A 41 9.01 -3.85 -23.39
N ASP A 42 8.22 -3.30 -24.31
CA ASP A 42 8.55 -2.08 -25.05
C ASP A 42 8.36 -0.83 -24.16
N VAL A 43 9.28 -0.71 -23.19
CA VAL A 43 9.26 0.33 -22.16
C VAL A 43 9.53 1.73 -22.74
N GLU A 44 10.17 1.81 -23.90
CA GLU A 44 10.44 3.09 -24.57
C GLU A 44 9.17 3.65 -25.20
N ALA A 45 8.39 2.81 -25.90
CA ALA A 45 7.08 3.21 -26.40
C ALA A 45 6.13 3.56 -25.24
N LEU A 46 6.11 2.76 -24.18
CA LEU A 46 5.32 3.04 -22.98
C LEU A 46 5.67 4.40 -22.37
N GLN A 47 6.97 4.69 -22.17
CA GLN A 47 7.43 5.98 -21.65
C GLN A 47 6.99 7.13 -22.55
N ALA A 48 7.17 7.00 -23.87
CA ALA A 48 6.82 8.04 -24.83
C ALA A 48 5.32 8.34 -24.82
N ASN A 49 4.47 7.31 -24.80
CA ASN A 49 3.02 7.46 -24.77
C ASN A 49 2.54 8.13 -23.49
N ILE A 50 3.02 7.66 -22.33
CA ILE A 50 2.68 8.24 -21.03
C ILE A 50 3.14 9.68 -20.95
N GLY A 51 4.38 9.97 -21.35
CA GLY A 51 4.92 11.34 -21.39
C GLY A 51 4.08 12.27 -22.27
N LYS A 52 3.68 11.82 -23.46
CA LYS A 52 2.80 12.59 -24.36
C LYS A 52 1.46 12.91 -23.70
N ARG A 53 0.83 11.95 -23.04
CA ARG A 53 -0.47 12.13 -22.39
C ARG A 53 -0.39 13.02 -21.16
N LEU A 54 0.64 12.84 -20.34
CA LEU A 54 0.92 13.70 -19.19
C LEU A 54 1.10 15.16 -19.63
N ASN A 55 1.96 15.41 -20.63
CA ASN A 55 2.17 16.77 -21.15
C ASN A 55 0.87 17.36 -21.68
N SER A 56 0.08 16.59 -22.45
CA SER A 56 -1.19 17.08 -22.99
C SER A 56 -2.18 17.51 -21.91
N ILE A 57 -2.30 16.76 -20.80
CA ILE A 57 -3.20 17.11 -19.70
C ILE A 57 -2.69 18.32 -18.92
N LEU A 58 -1.38 18.38 -18.66
CA LEU A 58 -0.76 19.51 -17.95
C LEU A 58 -0.86 20.81 -18.77
N ASP A 59 -0.67 20.74 -20.09
CA ASP A 59 -0.77 21.88 -21.00
C ASP A 59 -2.20 22.44 -21.10
N MET A 60 -3.22 21.58 -20.93
CA MET A 60 -4.62 22.01 -20.90
C MET A 60 -4.95 22.86 -19.67
N GLY A 61 -4.21 22.70 -18.56
CA GLY A 61 -4.45 23.42 -17.32
C GLY A 61 -5.81 23.14 -16.68
N LEU A 62 -6.42 22.00 -17.01
CA LEU A 62 -7.71 21.59 -16.44
C LEU A 62 -7.49 20.61 -15.29
N GLU A 63 -8.26 20.78 -14.23
CA GLU A 63 -8.33 19.80 -13.15
C GLU A 63 -9.19 18.61 -13.59
N VAL A 64 -8.72 17.40 -13.30
CA VAL A 64 -9.45 16.16 -13.59
C VAL A 64 -10.02 15.64 -12.28
N ASP A 65 -11.34 15.55 -12.21
CA ASP A 65 -12.06 15.07 -11.04
C ASP A 65 -11.68 13.61 -10.70
N SER A 66 -11.78 13.27 -9.41
CA SER A 66 -11.25 12.00 -8.86
C SER A 66 -11.89 10.74 -9.45
N ASP A 67 -13.18 10.80 -9.81
CA ASP A 67 -13.91 9.69 -10.43
C ASP A 67 -13.48 9.50 -11.88
N LEU A 68 -13.33 10.61 -12.64
CA LEU A 68 -12.83 10.57 -14.02
C LEU A 68 -11.39 10.07 -14.09
N ALA A 69 -10.52 10.55 -13.20
CA ALA A 69 -9.15 10.06 -13.07
C ALA A 69 -9.11 8.55 -12.73
N SER A 70 -10.04 8.08 -11.90
CA SER A 70 -10.12 6.64 -11.58
C SER A 70 -10.52 5.81 -12.79
N ALA A 71 -11.51 6.26 -13.56
CA ALA A 71 -11.95 5.60 -14.79
C ALA A 71 -10.85 5.60 -15.86
N TRP A 72 -10.07 6.68 -15.99
CA TRP A 72 -8.93 6.73 -16.92
C TRP A 72 -7.84 5.74 -16.53
N TRP A 73 -7.50 5.66 -15.24
CA TRP A 73 -6.53 4.68 -14.75
C TRP A 73 -6.96 3.24 -15.04
N GLU A 74 -8.23 2.92 -14.80
CA GLU A 74 -8.79 1.59 -15.09
C GLU A 74 -8.77 1.26 -16.59
N ALA A 75 -9.13 2.23 -17.45
CA ALA A 75 -9.05 2.08 -18.89
C ALA A 75 -7.60 1.87 -19.37
N ASP A 76 -6.66 2.63 -18.83
CA ASP A 76 -5.25 2.55 -19.22
C ASP A 76 -4.61 1.23 -18.80
N LEU A 77 -4.97 0.69 -17.64
CA LEU A 77 -4.54 -0.66 -17.27
C LEU A 77 -4.92 -1.68 -18.35
N LEU A 78 -6.09 -1.55 -18.97
CA LEU A 78 -6.55 -2.49 -19.99
C LEU A 78 -5.99 -2.18 -21.40
N PHE A 79 -5.86 -0.90 -21.76
CA PHE A 79 -5.65 -0.49 -23.15
C PHE A 79 -4.28 0.14 -23.44
N GLU A 80 -3.56 0.67 -22.44
CA GLU A 80 -2.20 1.18 -22.63
C GLU A 80 -1.23 -0.01 -22.72
N LYS A 81 -0.66 -0.22 -23.90
CA LYS A 81 0.20 -1.37 -24.18
C LYS A 81 1.44 -1.34 -23.30
N GLY A 82 1.70 -2.44 -22.61
CA GLY A 82 2.89 -2.60 -21.76
C GLY A 82 2.71 -2.07 -20.34
N LEU A 83 1.62 -1.37 -20.01
CA LEU A 83 1.44 -0.80 -18.67
C LEU A 83 1.29 -1.88 -17.59
N ILE A 84 0.39 -2.85 -17.79
CA ILE A 84 0.21 -3.97 -16.84
C ILE A 84 1.48 -4.82 -16.77
N GLU A 85 2.13 -5.10 -17.91
CA GLU A 85 3.37 -5.87 -17.95
C GLU A 85 4.48 -5.15 -17.17
N PHE A 86 4.58 -3.84 -17.30
CA PHE A 86 5.56 -3.03 -16.58
C PHE A 86 5.27 -2.96 -15.07
N LEU A 87 4.00 -2.86 -14.67
CA LEU A 87 3.59 -2.93 -13.26
C LEU A 87 3.89 -4.31 -12.65
N ARG A 88 3.64 -5.40 -13.39
CA ARG A 88 4.01 -6.76 -12.97
C ARG A 88 5.52 -6.94 -12.87
N PHE A 89 6.27 -6.43 -13.85
CA PHE A 89 7.74 -6.42 -13.81
C PHE A 89 8.25 -5.74 -12.53
N ARG A 90 7.71 -4.56 -12.19
CA ARG A 90 8.06 -3.87 -10.93
C ARG A 90 7.76 -4.72 -9.70
N CYS A 91 6.62 -5.42 -9.68
CA CYS A 91 6.30 -6.34 -8.59
C CYS A 91 7.29 -7.50 -8.49
N GLY A 92 7.75 -8.03 -9.62
CA GLY A 92 8.80 -9.03 -9.69
C GLY A 92 10.14 -8.53 -9.14
N VAL A 93 10.53 -7.29 -9.47
CA VAL A 93 11.75 -6.68 -8.93
C VAL A 93 11.71 -6.61 -7.41
N VAL A 94 10.62 -6.11 -6.81
CA VAL A 94 10.52 -6.04 -5.34
C VAL A 94 10.46 -7.44 -4.72
N SER A 95 9.72 -8.37 -5.32
CA SER A 95 9.67 -9.76 -4.85
C SER A 95 11.07 -10.39 -4.85
N SER A 96 11.87 -10.19 -5.90
CA SER A 96 13.23 -10.71 -5.96
C SER A 96 14.11 -10.15 -4.83
N LEU A 97 14.03 -8.84 -4.57
CA LEU A 97 14.76 -8.22 -3.47
C LEU A 97 14.35 -8.77 -2.10
N ILE A 98 13.06 -8.99 -1.86
CA ILE A 98 12.58 -9.58 -0.61
C ILE A 98 13.06 -11.03 -0.46
N SER A 99 13.09 -11.82 -1.53
CA SER A 99 13.66 -13.17 -1.51
C SER A 99 15.13 -13.14 -1.12
N GLU A 100 15.94 -12.25 -1.73
CA GLU A 100 17.37 -12.09 -1.41
C GLU A 100 17.59 -11.67 0.06
N ILE A 101 16.75 -10.77 0.58
CA ILE A 101 16.78 -10.37 1.99
C ILE A 101 16.47 -11.57 2.89
N ARG A 102 15.41 -12.33 2.58
CA ARG A 102 15.03 -13.51 3.37
C ARG A 102 16.15 -14.55 3.38
N GLU A 103 16.78 -14.83 2.25
CA GLU A 103 17.92 -15.75 2.13
C GLU A 103 19.16 -15.27 2.92
N SER A 104 19.35 -13.96 3.04
CA SER A 104 20.49 -13.37 3.75
C SER A 104 20.30 -13.29 5.27
N VAL A 105 19.06 -13.29 5.75
CA VAL A 105 18.74 -13.23 7.18
C VAL A 105 18.72 -14.64 7.77
N LYS A 106 19.27 -14.80 8.98
CA LYS A 106 19.32 -16.09 9.68
C LYS A 106 17.94 -16.77 9.76
N PRO A 107 17.83 -18.10 9.56
CA PRO A 107 16.55 -18.80 9.54
C PRO A 107 15.68 -18.61 10.78
N GLU A 108 16.28 -18.42 11.95
CA GLU A 108 15.57 -18.21 13.22
C GLU A 108 14.95 -16.81 13.40
N VAL A 109 15.31 -15.85 12.55
CA VAL A 109 14.79 -14.48 12.61
C VAL A 109 13.70 -14.34 11.55
N ALA A 110 12.46 -14.09 11.95
CA ALA A 110 11.36 -13.83 11.02
C ALA A 110 11.56 -12.49 10.26
N VAL A 111 11.23 -12.49 8.98
CA VAL A 111 11.20 -11.33 8.10
C VAL A 111 9.77 -11.14 7.64
N LYS A 112 9.15 -10.04 8.07
CA LYS A 112 7.84 -9.62 7.60
C LYS A 112 7.96 -8.38 6.73
N VAL A 113 7.07 -8.29 5.74
CA VAL A 113 7.02 -7.14 4.82
C VAL A 113 5.87 -6.23 5.21
N ILE A 114 6.16 -4.93 5.38
CA ILE A 114 5.11 -3.91 5.49
C ILE A 114 4.50 -3.72 4.09
N ALA A 115 3.26 -4.15 3.93
CA ALA A 115 2.65 -4.44 2.63
C ALA A 115 2.39 -3.21 1.74
N THR A 116 2.30 -2.00 2.31
CA THR A 116 2.04 -0.74 1.60
C THR A 116 2.20 0.40 2.59
N THR A 117 2.57 1.58 2.13
CA THR A 117 2.48 2.80 2.95
C THR A 117 1.20 3.61 2.66
N GLN A 118 0.43 3.18 1.66
CA GLN A 118 -0.79 3.79 1.18
C GLN A 118 -2.01 2.93 1.48
N SER A 119 -3.17 3.57 1.64
CA SER A 119 -4.46 2.90 1.79
C SER A 119 -5.31 3.03 0.52
N PRO A 120 -6.06 1.99 0.10
CA PRO A 120 -6.14 0.63 0.66
C PRO A 120 -5.04 -0.31 0.15
N HIS A 121 -4.90 -1.50 0.74
CA HIS A 121 -3.89 -2.49 0.32
C HIS A 121 -4.06 -3.00 -1.11
N ALA A 122 -5.26 -2.87 -1.68
CA ALA A 122 -5.54 -3.19 -3.08
C ALA A 122 -4.70 -2.37 -4.08
N THR A 123 -4.12 -1.23 -3.68
CA THR A 123 -3.25 -0.41 -4.53
C THR A 123 -1.75 -0.64 -4.29
N SER A 124 -1.38 -1.60 -3.44
CA SER A 124 0.02 -1.93 -3.10
C SER A 124 0.91 -2.21 -4.34
N PHE A 125 0.32 -2.72 -5.43
CA PHE A 125 1.03 -2.94 -6.70
C PHE A 125 1.63 -1.65 -7.29
N VAL A 126 1.09 -0.47 -6.97
CA VAL A 126 1.65 0.84 -7.37
C VAL A 126 3.04 1.02 -6.77
N GLU A 127 3.23 0.59 -5.53
CA GLU A 127 4.53 0.59 -4.86
C GLU A 127 5.45 -0.53 -5.35
N GLY A 128 4.92 -1.47 -6.15
CA GLY A 128 5.62 -2.67 -6.62
C GLY A 128 5.39 -3.87 -5.71
N HIS A 129 4.31 -3.88 -4.91
CA HIS A 129 4.02 -4.99 -4.02
C HIS A 129 2.95 -5.91 -4.62
N ASP A 130 3.35 -7.14 -4.94
CA ASP A 130 2.41 -8.25 -5.13
C ASP A 130 2.26 -8.96 -3.79
N LEU A 131 1.17 -8.69 -3.08
CA LEU A 131 0.96 -9.20 -1.72
C LEU A 131 1.00 -10.73 -1.64
N LYS A 132 0.54 -11.42 -2.68
CA LYS A 132 0.54 -12.89 -2.71
C LYS A 132 1.96 -13.42 -2.88
N SER A 133 2.71 -12.85 -3.81
CA SER A 133 4.13 -13.15 -3.99
C SER A 133 4.91 -12.89 -2.69
N LEU A 134 4.78 -11.68 -2.12
CA LEU A 134 5.47 -11.26 -0.91
C LEU A 134 5.15 -12.15 0.30
N HIS A 135 3.89 -12.54 0.50
CA HIS A 135 3.50 -13.45 1.57
C HIS A 135 4.14 -14.83 1.40
N SER A 136 4.27 -15.33 0.17
CA SER A 136 4.84 -16.67 -0.09
C SER A 136 6.37 -16.77 0.07
N ILE A 137 7.08 -15.64 0.01
CA ILE A 137 8.56 -15.59 0.07
C ILE A 137 9.09 -14.97 1.37
N SER A 138 8.22 -14.66 2.32
CA SER A 138 8.57 -14.07 3.62
C SER A 138 7.83 -14.79 4.75
N ASP A 139 8.09 -14.42 6.00
CA ASP A 139 7.40 -14.98 7.17
C ASP A 139 6.04 -14.31 7.42
N GLY A 140 5.59 -13.47 6.49
CA GLY A 140 4.26 -12.88 6.47
C GLY A 140 4.26 -11.38 6.20
N LEU A 141 3.06 -10.79 6.25
CA LEU A 141 2.85 -9.38 5.98
C LEU A 141 2.44 -8.65 7.25
N GLU A 142 2.91 -7.41 7.38
CA GLU A 142 2.39 -6.46 8.35
C GLU A 142 1.58 -5.39 7.60
N LEU A 143 0.31 -5.24 7.95
CA LEU A 143 -0.69 -4.49 7.19
C LEU A 143 -0.99 -3.15 7.88
N PRO A 144 -0.51 -2.00 7.36
CA PRO A 144 -0.90 -0.70 7.90
C PRO A 144 -2.34 -0.38 7.54
N LEU A 145 -3.25 -0.51 8.50
CA LEU A 145 -4.67 -0.23 8.31
C LEU A 145 -4.98 1.23 8.64
N TYR A 146 -4.36 2.14 7.88
CA TYR A 146 -4.58 3.60 7.98
C TYR A 146 -5.92 3.97 7.32
N GLN A 147 -7.02 3.56 7.97
CA GLN A 147 -8.38 3.70 7.47
C GLN A 147 -9.19 4.64 8.37
N SER A 148 -10.13 5.37 7.76
CA SER A 148 -10.92 6.39 8.45
C SER A 148 -12.01 5.84 9.38
N SER A 149 -12.26 4.52 9.38
CA SER A 149 -13.22 3.86 10.25
C SER A 149 -12.84 2.39 10.51
N ALA A 150 -13.39 1.82 11.59
CA ALA A 150 -13.23 0.40 11.94
C ALA A 150 -13.77 -0.53 10.84
N GLU A 151 -14.88 -0.16 10.21
CA GLU A 151 -15.48 -0.89 9.09
C GLU A 151 -14.55 -0.94 7.88
N ARG A 152 -13.96 0.21 7.49
CA ARG A 152 -13.02 0.27 6.37
C ARG A 152 -11.76 -0.53 6.64
N ALA A 153 -11.23 -0.50 7.87
CA ALA A 153 -10.11 -1.33 8.29
C ALA A 153 -10.43 -2.83 8.13
N ALA A 154 -11.63 -3.26 8.56
CA ALA A 154 -12.05 -4.65 8.41
C ALA A 154 -12.25 -5.06 6.95
N LEU A 155 -12.82 -4.20 6.10
CA LEU A 155 -13.00 -4.47 4.67
C LEU A 155 -11.66 -4.55 3.92
N ASP A 156 -10.70 -3.69 4.24
CA ASP A 156 -9.36 -3.73 3.64
C ASP A 156 -8.62 -5.00 4.05
N ALA A 157 -8.66 -5.36 5.34
CA ALA A 157 -8.11 -6.62 5.84
C ALA A 157 -8.76 -7.85 5.20
N TYR A 158 -10.10 -7.85 5.06
CA TYR A 158 -10.84 -8.91 4.39
C TYR A 158 -10.39 -9.07 2.92
N ASN A 159 -10.20 -7.97 2.20
CA ASN A 159 -9.72 -8.03 0.82
C ASN A 159 -8.34 -8.69 0.72
N VAL A 160 -7.41 -8.35 1.62
CA VAL A 160 -6.09 -9.01 1.69
C VAL A 160 -6.22 -10.50 2.00
N ILE A 161 -6.97 -10.87 3.04
CA ILE A 161 -7.17 -12.29 3.41
C ILE A 161 -7.78 -13.07 2.24
N SER A 162 -8.76 -12.50 1.54
CA SER A 162 -9.38 -13.11 0.36
C SER A 162 -8.37 -13.33 -0.78
N GLN A 163 -7.50 -12.36 -1.04
CA GLN A 163 -6.46 -12.46 -2.06
C GLN A 163 -5.42 -13.55 -1.72
N LEU A 164 -5.05 -13.68 -0.45
CA LEU A 164 -4.05 -14.64 0.03
C LEU A 164 -4.65 -16.04 0.26
N GLY A 165 -5.94 -16.13 0.57
CA GLY A 165 -6.62 -17.36 0.99
C GLY A 165 -6.36 -17.76 2.44
N THR A 166 -5.66 -16.93 3.23
CA THR A 166 -5.32 -17.20 4.64
C THR A 166 -5.08 -15.91 5.42
N SER A 167 -5.27 -15.96 6.74
CA SER A 167 -4.84 -14.91 7.68
C SER A 167 -3.54 -15.25 8.42
N GLU A 168 -2.98 -16.44 8.19
CA GLU A 168 -1.72 -16.88 8.80
C GLU A 168 -0.54 -16.02 8.34
N GLY A 169 0.39 -15.72 9.25
CA GLY A 169 1.52 -14.84 9.00
C GLY A 169 1.16 -13.34 8.96
N LEU A 170 -0.12 -12.97 8.99
CA LEU A 170 -0.53 -11.56 8.98
C LEU A 170 -0.45 -10.92 10.37
N SER A 171 -0.02 -9.67 10.39
CA SER A 171 -0.12 -8.75 11.52
C SER A 171 -0.61 -7.39 11.01
N VAL A 172 -1.10 -6.54 11.91
CA VAL A 172 -1.66 -5.23 11.54
C VAL A 172 -0.95 -4.11 12.27
N ILE A 173 -0.80 -2.97 11.60
CA ILE A 173 -0.33 -1.73 12.20
C ILE A 173 -1.50 -0.76 12.28
N LEU A 174 -1.77 -0.24 13.48
CA LEU A 174 -2.78 0.78 13.73
C LEU A 174 -2.12 2.09 14.15
N ARG A 175 -2.76 3.23 13.82
CA ARG A 175 -2.36 4.56 14.30
C ARG A 175 -3.48 5.11 15.19
N PRO A 176 -3.41 4.93 16.53
CA PRO A 176 -4.48 5.28 17.46
C PRO A 176 -4.47 6.79 17.77
N GLY A 177 -4.70 7.61 16.74
CA GLY A 177 -4.71 9.06 16.80
C GLY A 177 -4.85 9.69 15.41
N TYR A 178 -4.61 10.99 15.33
CA TYR A 178 -4.65 11.72 14.06
C TYR A 178 -3.64 11.15 13.05
N PRO A 179 -3.98 11.11 11.75
CA PRO A 179 -5.29 11.46 11.15
C PRO A 179 -6.35 10.35 11.19
N ASP A 180 -6.01 9.09 11.49
CA ASP A 180 -6.91 7.95 11.20
C ASP A 180 -7.98 7.71 12.27
N MET A 181 -7.61 7.77 13.54
CA MET A 181 -8.50 7.41 14.66
C MET A 181 -8.84 8.60 15.54
N LYS A 182 -10.14 8.82 15.73
CA LYS A 182 -10.68 10.01 16.41
C LYS A 182 -10.97 9.80 17.89
N ASN A 183 -11.22 8.57 18.32
CA ASN A 183 -11.58 8.23 19.71
C ASN A 183 -11.25 6.77 20.06
N ILE A 184 -11.29 6.46 21.36
CA ILE A 184 -11.06 5.11 21.90
C ILE A 184 -12.08 4.07 21.40
N ALA A 185 -13.34 4.47 21.19
CA ALA A 185 -14.38 3.56 20.72
C ALA A 185 -14.05 3.02 19.32
N GLN A 186 -13.56 3.88 18.42
CA GLN A 186 -13.08 3.46 17.10
C GLN A 186 -11.91 2.47 17.19
N LEU A 187 -10.95 2.70 18.10
CA LEU A 187 -9.84 1.76 18.31
C LEU A 187 -10.34 0.39 18.81
N SER A 188 -11.20 0.39 19.84
CA SER A 188 -11.79 -0.83 20.41
C SER A 188 -12.60 -1.61 19.37
N GLU A 189 -13.43 -0.91 18.58
CA GLU A 189 -14.21 -1.51 17.50
C GLU A 189 -13.31 -2.07 16.40
N THR A 190 -12.26 -1.35 16.01
CA THR A 190 -11.29 -1.81 14.99
C THR A 190 -10.63 -3.11 15.45
N ILE A 191 -10.12 -3.16 16.67
CA ILE A 191 -9.46 -4.36 17.20
C ILE A 191 -10.45 -5.54 17.29
N THR A 192 -11.68 -5.29 17.73
CA THR A 192 -12.73 -6.32 17.79
C THR A 192 -13.02 -6.90 16.40
N ARG A 193 -13.17 -6.05 15.37
CA ARG A 193 -13.43 -6.49 14.00
C ARG A 193 -12.25 -7.25 13.38
N LEU A 194 -11.02 -6.83 13.67
CA LEU A 194 -9.81 -7.52 13.20
C LEU A 194 -9.61 -8.87 13.89
N SER A 195 -9.90 -8.96 15.19
CA SER A 195 -9.89 -10.23 15.91
C SER A 195 -10.89 -11.23 15.33
N ALA A 196 -12.09 -10.77 14.92
CA ALA A 196 -13.06 -11.61 14.21
C ALA A 196 -12.57 -12.12 12.83
N LEU A 197 -11.52 -11.51 12.26
CA LEU A 197 -10.81 -11.96 11.06
C LEU A 197 -9.53 -12.77 11.38
N ASN A 198 -9.35 -13.20 12.64
CA ASN A 198 -8.16 -13.87 13.17
C ASN A 198 -6.87 -13.02 13.10
N LEU A 199 -6.98 -11.69 13.07
CA LEU A 199 -5.84 -10.76 13.08
C LEU A 199 -5.61 -10.23 14.50
N ASN A 200 -4.89 -11.02 15.30
CA ASN A 200 -4.65 -10.73 16.73
C ASN A 200 -3.27 -10.11 17.01
N ASN A 201 -2.36 -10.11 16.02
CA ASN A 201 -1.03 -9.52 16.14
C ASN A 201 -1.08 -8.04 15.71
N ILE A 202 -1.09 -7.14 16.69
CA ILE A 202 -1.33 -5.71 16.48
C ILE A 202 -0.13 -4.89 16.96
N SER A 203 0.39 -4.05 16.06
CA SER A 203 1.42 -3.05 16.32
C SER A 203 0.80 -1.64 16.29
N PHE A 204 1.42 -0.69 17.01
CA PHE A 204 0.98 0.71 17.02
C PHE A 204 2.05 1.63 16.42
N TYR A 205 1.71 2.29 15.30
CA TYR A 205 2.62 3.20 14.60
C TYR A 205 2.85 4.49 15.40
N ASN A 206 4.10 4.99 15.37
CA ASN A 206 4.52 6.20 16.07
C ASN A 206 4.17 6.22 17.57
N TYR A 207 4.23 5.06 18.24
CA TYR A 207 3.86 4.92 19.65
C TYR A 207 4.52 5.97 20.56
N GLY A 208 5.81 6.24 20.38
CA GLY A 208 6.55 7.24 21.17
C GLY A 208 6.15 8.70 20.93
N MET A 209 5.38 8.98 19.87
CA MET A 209 4.87 10.32 19.56
C MET A 209 3.41 10.50 20.00
N LEU A 210 2.75 9.44 20.49
CA LEU A 210 1.38 9.53 20.96
C LEU A 210 1.31 10.36 22.25
N PRO A 211 0.38 11.33 22.35
CA PRO A 211 0.19 12.04 23.61
C PRO A 211 -0.35 11.07 24.67
N PRO A 212 -0.14 11.35 25.98
CA PRO A 212 -0.53 10.45 27.07
C PRO A 212 -1.99 9.98 26.99
N SER A 213 -2.91 10.87 26.57
CA SER A 213 -4.33 10.53 26.42
C SER A 213 -4.61 9.43 25.39
N ARG A 214 -3.74 9.24 24.39
CA ARG A 214 -3.85 8.16 23.38
C ARG A 214 -3.19 6.88 23.86
N LEU A 215 -2.15 6.98 24.68
CA LEU A 215 -1.57 5.81 25.36
C LEU A 215 -2.58 5.18 26.33
N GLU A 216 -3.38 5.99 27.03
CA GLU A 216 -4.48 5.51 27.87
C GLU A 216 -5.56 4.77 27.06
N TRP A 217 -5.79 5.15 25.80
CA TRP A 217 -6.69 4.40 24.92
C TRP A 217 -6.18 2.98 24.69
N ILE A 218 -4.90 2.85 24.33
CA ILE A 218 -4.27 1.54 24.08
C ILE A 218 -4.37 0.68 25.34
N LYS A 219 -3.97 1.22 26.49
CA LYS A 219 -4.05 0.51 27.77
C LYS A 219 -5.46 0.00 28.05
N THR A 220 -6.45 0.88 27.99
CA THR A 220 -7.85 0.54 28.27
C THR A 220 -8.37 -0.56 27.33
N VAL A 221 -8.05 -0.49 26.04
CA VAL A 221 -8.49 -1.50 25.07
C VAL A 221 -7.78 -2.84 25.30
N LEU A 222 -6.49 -2.83 25.63
CA LEU A 222 -5.75 -4.06 25.94
C LEU A 222 -6.27 -4.75 27.21
N ASP A 223 -6.64 -3.98 28.23
CA ASP A 223 -7.23 -4.53 29.45
C ASP A 223 -8.60 -5.17 29.17
N GLN A 224 -9.44 -4.55 28.33
CA GLN A 224 -10.73 -5.11 27.89
C GLN A 224 -10.61 -6.42 27.11
N ILE A 225 -9.49 -6.64 26.41
CA ILE A 225 -9.25 -7.86 25.64
C ILE A 225 -8.78 -8.98 26.56
N LYS A 226 -7.91 -8.67 27.53
CA LYS A 226 -7.43 -9.65 28.53
C LYS A 226 -8.57 -10.24 29.36
N ASP A 227 -9.56 -9.44 29.73
CA ASP A 227 -10.71 -9.90 30.53
C ASP A 227 -11.66 -10.84 29.75
N LYS A 228 -11.47 -11.01 28.44
CA LYS A 228 -12.32 -11.85 27.57
C LYS A 228 -11.65 -13.16 27.13
N CYS A 229 -10.37 -13.38 27.47
CA CYS A 229 -9.60 -14.60 27.18
C CYS A 229 -9.41 -15.43 28.45
#